data_AF-A0A820RSQ9-F1
#
_entry.id   AF-A0A820RSQ9-F1
#
_cell.length_a   1.000
_cell.length_b   1.000
_cell.length_c   1.000
_cell.angle_alpha   90.00
_cell.angle_beta   90.00
_cell.angle_gamma   90.00
#
_symmetry.space_group_name_H-M   'P 1'
#
loop_
_entity.id
_entity.type
_entity.pdbx_description
1 polymer ?
#
loop_
_entity_poly.entity_id
_entity_poly.type
_entity_poly.pdbx_seq_one_letter_code
_entity_poly.pdbx_strand_id
1 'polypeptide(L)'
;IRKKLFERLPKTVVPTHYDLTIQPFIDTFKFNGEVIIHIQIKEPTDTIILYAAELQIDNAKIISNSKDELNGRIEIDEENERLKITFNKTLEVNYI
;
A
#
# COMPACT_ATOMS: atom_id res chain seq x y z
N ILE A 1 1.65 27.21 16.20
CA ILE A 1 1.11 25.91 15.74
C ILE A 1 1.81 25.59 14.42
N ARG A 2 2.68 24.55 14.36
CA ARG A 2 3.28 24.12 13.09
C ARG A 2 2.16 23.57 12.20
N LYS A 3 1.97 24.14 11.01
CA LYS A 3 1.05 23.61 10.00
C LYS A 3 1.65 22.31 9.48
N LYS A 4 1.02 21.16 9.76
CA LYS A 4 1.35 19.86 9.13
C LYS A 4 1.21 20.04 7.62
N LEU A 5 2.31 19.98 6.88
CA LEU A 5 2.26 20.03 5.43
C LEU A 5 1.74 18.68 4.93
N PHE A 6 0.52 18.65 4.40
CA PHE A 6 0.04 17.52 3.64
C PHE A 6 0.85 17.41 2.35
N GLU A 7 1.81 16.49 2.34
CA GLU A 7 2.59 16.18 1.16
C GLU A 7 1.90 15.09 0.34
N ARG A 8 1.78 15.35 -0.97
CA ARG A 8 1.19 14.44 -1.95
C ARG A 8 2.11 13.23 -2.14
N LEU A 9 1.50 12.06 -2.33
CA LEU A 9 2.25 10.85 -2.68
C LEU A 9 2.94 11.01 -4.05
N PRO A 10 4.08 10.30 -4.27
CA PRO A 10 4.69 10.19 -5.58
C PRO A 10 3.70 9.65 -6.63
N LYS A 11 3.90 10.04 -7.90
CA LYS A 11 3.09 9.55 -9.03
C LYS A 11 3.71 8.32 -9.72
N THR A 12 4.71 7.71 -9.10
CA THR A 12 5.44 6.54 -9.62
C THR A 12 4.55 5.32 -9.78
N VAL A 13 3.55 5.17 -8.89
CA VAL A 13 2.54 4.12 -8.95
C VAL A 13 1.16 4.74 -8.83
N VAL A 14 0.26 4.39 -9.74
CA VAL A 14 -1.09 4.95 -9.83
C VAL A 14 -2.12 3.83 -9.67
N PRO A 15 -3.02 3.88 -8.69
CA PRO A 15 -4.08 2.89 -8.56
C PRO A 15 -5.13 3.05 -9.66
N THR A 16 -5.65 1.92 -10.15
CA THR A 16 -6.69 1.86 -11.19
C THR A 16 -7.98 1.24 -10.67
N HIS A 17 -7.90 0.30 -9.72
CA HIS A 17 -9.05 -0.38 -9.12
C HIS A 17 -8.75 -0.87 -7.70
N TYR A 18 -9.79 -0.97 -6.88
CA TYR A 18 -9.70 -1.46 -5.50
C TYR A 18 -10.76 -2.54 -5.27
N ASP A 19 -10.32 -3.72 -4.86
CA ASP A 19 -11.20 -4.73 -4.25
C ASP A 19 -11.04 -4.63 -2.73
N LEU A 20 -12.14 -4.35 -2.04
CA LEU A 20 -12.15 -4.10 -0.60
C LEU A 20 -13.07 -5.10 0.09
N THR A 21 -12.50 -5.88 1.00
CA THR A 21 -13.26 -6.77 1.89
C THR A 21 -13.07 -6.27 3.32
N ILE A 22 -14.17 -6.03 4.02
CA ILE A 22 -14.18 -5.61 5.43
C ILE A 22 -15.06 -6.56 6.22
N GLN A 23 -14.52 -7.10 7.30
CA GLN A 23 -15.23 -7.92 8.27
C GLN A 23 -15.29 -7.16 9.61
N PRO A 24 -16.41 -6.48 9.91
CA PRO A 24 -16.59 -5.78 11.18
C PRO A 24 -16.96 -6.74 12.31
N PHE A 25 -16.52 -6.42 13.52
CA PHE A 25 -16.86 -7.10 14.77
C PHE A 25 -17.59 -6.11 15.69
N ILE A 26 -18.91 -6.28 15.82
CA ILE A 26 -19.78 -5.33 16.52
C ILE A 26 -19.45 -5.26 18.02
N ASP A 27 -19.16 -6.39 18.65
CA ASP A 27 -18.92 -6.46 20.11
C ASP A 27 -17.63 -5.77 20.55
N THR A 28 -16.64 -5.67 19.65
CA THR A 28 -15.32 -5.11 19.95
C THR A 28 -15.07 -3.76 19.29
N PHE A 29 -15.98 -3.31 18.43
CA PHE A 29 -15.82 -2.14 17.57
C PHE A 29 -14.51 -2.17 16.75
N LYS A 30 -14.11 -3.36 16.31
CA LYS A 30 -12.94 -3.60 15.45
C LYS A 30 -13.36 -4.11 14.09
N PHE A 31 -12.43 -4.16 13.16
CA PHE A 31 -12.61 -4.84 11.88
C PHE A 31 -11.32 -5.54 11.48
N ASN A 32 -11.46 -6.60 10.68
CA ASN A 32 -10.41 -7.09 9.81
C ASN A 32 -10.74 -6.66 8.38
N GLY A 33 -9.74 -6.57 7.52
CA GLY A 33 -9.97 -6.30 6.12
C GLY A 33 -8.85 -6.79 5.23
N GLU A 34 -9.17 -6.93 3.96
CA GLU A 34 -8.24 -7.20 2.88
C GLU A 34 -8.49 -6.17 1.78
N VAL A 35 -7.40 -5.66 1.21
CA VAL A 35 -7.44 -4.73 0.09
C VAL A 35 -6.55 -5.25 -1.02
N ILE A 36 -7.13 -5.45 -2.20
CA ILE A 36 -6.38 -5.69 -3.43
C ILE A 36 -6.40 -4.39 -4.22
N ILE A 37 -5.22 -3.84 -4.48
CA ILE A 37 -5.08 -2.60 -5.24
C ILE A 37 -4.48 -2.94 -6.59
N HIS A 38 -5.29 -2.79 -7.64
CA HIS A 38 -4.80 -2.82 -9.01
C HIS A 38 -4.08 -1.50 -9.27
N ILE A 39 -2.85 -1.60 -9.75
CA ILE A 39 -1.97 -0.46 -9.92
C ILE A 39 -1.39 -0.42 -11.33
N GLN A 40 -0.86 0.74 -11.70
CA GLN A 40 -0.02 0.93 -12.87
C GLN A 40 1.28 1.58 -12.42
N ILE A 41 2.42 0.98 -12.75
CA ILE A 41 3.74 1.56 -12.50
C ILE A 41 4.06 2.52 -13.66
N LYS A 42 4.34 3.78 -13.34
CA LYS A 42 4.71 4.82 -14.32
C LYS A 42 6.22 4.97 -14.47
N GLU A 43 6.96 4.69 -13.40
CA GLU A 43 8.42 4.78 -13.33
C GLU A 43 8.96 3.61 -12.51
N PRO A 44 10.10 2.99 -12.90
CA PRO A 44 10.68 1.88 -12.15
C PRO A 44 10.90 2.23 -10.68
N THR A 45 10.46 1.35 -9.78
CA THR A 45 10.58 1.58 -8.34
C THR A 45 10.61 0.27 -7.57
N ASP A 46 11.30 0.25 -6.43
CA ASP A 46 11.24 -0.86 -5.46
C ASP A 46 10.32 -0.55 -4.28
N THR A 47 9.67 0.62 -4.28
CA THR A 47 8.96 1.15 -3.12
C THR A 47 7.59 1.68 -3.53
N ILE A 48 6.56 1.29 -2.78
CA ILE A 48 5.20 1.83 -2.91
C ILE A 48 4.83 2.54 -1.61
N ILE A 49 4.36 3.78 -1.73
CA ILE A 49 3.90 4.57 -0.58
C ILE A 49 2.39 4.76 -0.70
N LEU A 50 1.68 4.45 0.37
CA LEU A 50 0.23 4.53 0.51
C LEU A 50 -0.11 5.39 1.73
N TYR A 51 -1.34 5.89 1.81
CA TYR A 51 -1.86 6.42 3.06
C TYR A 51 -2.36 5.27 3.94
N ALA A 52 -2.06 5.33 5.24
CA ALA A 52 -2.56 4.42 6.25
C ALA A 52 -2.61 5.15 7.59
N ALA A 53 -3.79 5.22 8.20
CA ALA A 53 -4.02 5.90 9.48
C ALA A 53 -4.71 4.93 10.44
N GLU A 54 -4.11 4.72 11.61
CA GLU A 54 -4.69 3.88 12.67
C GLU A 54 -4.97 2.42 12.22
N LEU A 55 -4.15 1.90 11.31
CA LEU A 55 -4.25 0.52 10.80
C LEU A 55 -3.04 -0.31 11.25
N GLN A 56 -3.31 -1.52 11.73
CA GLN A 56 -2.30 -2.57 11.81
C GLN A 56 -2.25 -3.30 10.48
N ILE A 57 -1.08 -3.38 9.86
CA ILE A 57 -0.88 -4.07 8.58
C ILE A 57 -0.11 -5.36 8.84
N ASP A 58 -0.78 -6.50 8.67
CA ASP A 58 -0.19 -7.81 8.98
C ASP A 58 0.76 -8.29 7.87
N ASN A 59 0.43 -8.03 6.61
CA ASN A 59 1.27 -8.37 5.46
C ASN A 59 0.94 -7.49 4.25
N ALA A 60 1.87 -7.44 3.29
CA ALA A 60 1.68 -6.81 2.00
C ALA A 60 2.50 -7.56 0.95
N LYS A 61 1.91 -7.80 -0.22
CA LYS A 61 2.57 -8.43 -1.36
C LYS A 61 2.13 -7.79 -2.66
N ILE A 62 2.95 -7.95 -3.69
CA ILE A 62 2.61 -7.60 -5.07
C ILE A 62 2.60 -8.87 -5.92
N ILE A 63 1.64 -8.95 -6.84
CA ILE A 63 1.48 -10.07 -7.76
C ILE A 63 1.66 -9.51 -9.18
N SER A 64 2.59 -10.09 -9.95
CA SER A 64 2.87 -9.68 -11.32
C SER A 64 1.90 -10.31 -12.33
N ASN A 65 1.95 -9.85 -13.59
CA ASN A 65 1.25 -10.49 -14.70
C ASN A 65 1.68 -11.94 -14.97
N SER A 66 2.95 -12.27 -14.67
CA SER A 66 3.48 -13.64 -14.73
C SER A 66 3.03 -14.52 -13.55
N LYS A 67 2.22 -13.98 -12.62
CA LYS A 67 1.81 -14.61 -11.36
C LYS A 67 2.97 -14.84 -10.38
N ASP A 68 4.05 -14.09 -10.52
CA ASP A 68 5.10 -14.05 -9.51
C ASP A 68 4.61 -13.22 -8.33
N GLU A 69 4.82 -13.72 -7.11
CA GLU A 69 4.51 -12.99 -5.88
C GLU A 69 5.79 -12.49 -5.22
N LEU A 70 5.80 -11.23 -4.81
CA LEU A 70 6.86 -10.66 -3.97
C LEU A 70 6.26 -10.11 -2.68
N ASN A 71 6.79 -10.58 -1.55
CA ASN A 71 6.47 -10.02 -0.25
C ASN A 71 7.15 -8.66 -0.08
N GLY A 72 6.41 -7.68 0.41
CA GLY A 72 6.92 -6.36 0.73
C GLY A 72 7.29 -6.24 2.20
N ARG A 73 8.39 -5.56 2.49
CA ARG A 73 8.71 -5.09 3.84
C ARG A 73 7.87 -3.86 4.15
N ILE A 74 7.13 -3.92 5.26
CA ILE A 74 6.23 -2.87 5.73
C ILE A 74 6.96 -1.94 6.71
N GLU A 75 6.81 -0.64 6.49
CA GLU A 75 7.18 0.42 7.43
C GLU A 75 6.00 1.39 7.56
N ILE A 76 5.49 1.57 8.79
CA ILE A 76 4.37 2.49 9.07
C ILE A 76 4.95 3.77 9.68
N ASP A 77 4.60 4.91 9.09
CA ASP A 77 4.88 6.25 9.59
C ASP A 77 3.55 6.83 10.12
N GLU A 78 3.32 6.65 11.42
CA GLU A 78 2.09 7.11 12.09
C GLU A 78 1.98 8.63 12.11
N GLU A 79 3.11 9.36 12.19
CA GLU A 79 3.10 10.82 12.22
C GLU A 79 2.56 11.38 10.89
N ASN A 80 2.95 10.79 9.77
CA ASN A 80 2.53 11.22 8.44
C ASN A 80 1.38 10.40 7.84
N GLU A 81 0.83 9.43 8.58
CA GLU A 81 -0.24 8.53 8.15
C GLU A 81 0.12 7.81 6.84
N ARG A 82 1.33 7.24 6.78
CA ARG A 82 1.88 6.59 5.59
C ARG A 82 2.25 5.15 5.86
N LEU A 83 1.97 4.31 4.87
CA LEU A 83 2.50 2.96 4.74
C LEU A 83 3.51 2.95 3.60
N LYS A 84 4.74 2.55 3.90
CA LYS A 84 5.78 2.30 2.91
C LYS A 84 5.99 0.79 2.78
N ILE A 85 5.91 0.29 1.56
CA ILE A 85 6.14 -1.11 1.21
C ILE A 85 7.38 -1.16 0.32
N THR A 86 8.43 -1.84 0.77
CA THR A 86 9.70 -1.98 0.02
C THR A 86 9.87 -3.43 -0.45
N PHE A 87 10.20 -3.62 -1.72
CA PHE A 87 10.43 -4.92 -2.34
C PHE A 87 11.93 -5.18 -2.53
N ASN A 88 12.32 -6.46 -2.60
CA ASN A 88 13.72 -6.86 -2.80
C ASN A 88 14.16 -6.81 -4.28
N LYS A 89 13.30 -6.31 -5.17
CA LYS A 89 13.52 -6.20 -6.61
C LYS A 89 12.81 -4.94 -7.12
N THR A 90 13.40 -4.30 -8.12
CA THR A 90 12.76 -3.21 -8.86
C THR A 90 11.55 -3.71 -9.63
N LEU A 91 10.44 -3.01 -9.47
CA LEU A 91 9.21 -3.18 -10.21
C LEU A 91 9.28 -2.29 -11.46
N GLU A 92 9.32 -2.92 -12.63
CA GLU A 92 9.35 -2.23 -13.92
C GLU A 92 7.95 -1.76 -14.34
N VAL A 93 7.87 -0.82 -15.29
CA VAL A 93 6.59 -0.25 -15.80
C VAL A 93 5.59 -1.33 -16.26
N ASN A 94 6.06 -2.45 -16.79
CA ASN A 94 5.25 -3.57 -17.29
C ASN A 94 5.24 -4.79 -16.33
N TYR A 95 5.57 -4.58 -15.06
CA TYR A 95 5.62 -5.67 -14.07
C TYR A 95 4.23 -6.24 -13.75
N ILE A 96 3.20 -5.41 -13.90
CA ILE A 96 1.77 -5.63 -13.61
C ILE A 96 0.93 -5.20 -14.79
#